data_AF-A0A6G3QZ59-F1
#
_entry.id   AF-A0A6G3QZ59-F1
#
_cell.length_a   1.000
_cell.length_b   1.000
_cell.length_c   1.000
_cell.angle_alpha   90.00
_cell.angle_beta   90.00
_cell.angle_gamma   90.00
#
_symmetry.space_group_name_H-M   'P 1'
#
loop_
_entity.id
_entity.type
_entity.pdbx_description
1 polymer ?
#
loop_
_entity_poly.entity_id
_entity_poly.type
_entity_poly.pdbx_seq_one_letter_code
_entity_poly.pdbx_strand_id
1 'polypeptide(L)'
;MLSDPTPDEDGAAVRPGERRPPGGRAGLRGDLRSALPDATAAVVVTALVFALLYARMESGASDTVAVMPFMDDPRTYWMYLLSQAFGWSALLWAWGTVMLGLLLSGPRPVRLPVSRPVLERWHRTTSLSTTALMLAHALMFAAELVRYESEVGWAKRLWVAFADTFVPGWYDSGTGRIAIPIGQAALYLAIPLGLLFYVRHRIGANTWRRLHRFVIAVYVLSVWHTLLYGTNVWFGAWPRTLLWLLQLPIAVLLLLRLLRPARRAERLGSPGGGGRGGRPGWWLRAAGRVAVAAVVLGLLAVVVSGRDGGRDRPTHPPATAPHEQATE
;
A
#
# COMPACT_ATOMS: atom_id res chain seq x y z
N MET A 1 -78.32 -13.39 -26.42
CA MET A 1 -78.04 -13.70 -25.00
C MET A 1 -76.86 -14.66 -25.01
N LEU A 2 -75.62 -14.16 -24.95
CA LEU A 2 -74.81 -13.89 -23.74
C LEU A 2 -74.37 -15.24 -23.10
N SER A 3 -73.10 -15.62 -22.95
CA SER A 3 -71.90 -14.83 -22.59
C SER A 3 -70.55 -15.49 -22.99
N ASP A 4 -69.51 -14.67 -22.91
CA ASP A 4 -68.07 -14.80 -23.20
C ASP A 4 -67.28 -16.07 -22.79
N PRO A 5 -66.15 -16.34 -23.47
CA PRO A 5 -64.97 -16.99 -22.92
C PRO A 5 -64.01 -15.97 -22.25
N THR A 6 -63.59 -16.21 -21.01
CA THR A 6 -62.54 -15.42 -20.33
C THR A 6 -61.13 -15.82 -20.78
N PRO A 7 -60.22 -14.85 -21.04
CA PRO A 7 -58.82 -15.07 -21.38
C PRO A 7 -57.85 -14.93 -20.18
N ASP A 8 -56.64 -15.45 -20.36
CA ASP A 8 -55.35 -15.17 -19.72
C ASP A 8 -55.22 -15.18 -18.18
N GLU A 9 -54.42 -16.14 -17.67
CA GLU A 9 -53.33 -15.78 -16.76
C GLU A 9 -52.01 -16.42 -17.23
N ASP A 10 -51.12 -15.52 -17.66
CA ASP A 10 -49.79 -15.71 -18.18
C ASP A 10 -48.93 -16.63 -17.32
N GLY A 11 -48.79 -17.87 -17.80
CA GLY A 11 -47.63 -18.69 -17.54
C GLY A 11 -46.39 -18.03 -18.16
N ALA A 12 -45.77 -17.11 -17.42
CA ALA A 12 -44.45 -16.58 -17.73
C ALA A 12 -43.42 -17.71 -17.57
N ALA A 13 -43.33 -18.55 -18.59
CA ALA A 13 -42.29 -19.54 -18.78
C ALA A 13 -40.93 -18.80 -18.75
N VAL A 14 -40.18 -19.02 -17.66
CA VAL A 14 -38.78 -18.61 -17.55
C VAL A 14 -38.04 -19.22 -18.74
N ARG A 15 -37.70 -18.40 -19.74
CA ARG A 15 -36.98 -18.84 -20.93
C ARG A 15 -35.65 -19.49 -20.51
N PRO A 16 -35.41 -20.78 -20.78
CA PRO A 16 -34.12 -21.40 -20.53
C PRO A 16 -33.18 -20.96 -21.66
N GLY A 17 -32.53 -19.80 -21.48
CA GLY A 17 -31.74 -19.21 -22.55
C GLY A 17 -30.93 -17.96 -22.20
N GLU A 18 -31.23 -17.25 -21.10
CA GLU A 18 -30.35 -16.18 -20.64
C GLU A 18 -29.11 -16.75 -19.95
N ARG A 19 -28.18 -17.23 -20.78
CA ARG A 19 -26.77 -17.26 -20.43
C ARG A 19 -26.41 -15.83 -20.03
N ARG A 20 -26.28 -15.58 -18.72
CA ARG A 20 -25.57 -14.42 -18.19
C ARG A 20 -24.35 -14.19 -19.07
N PRO A 21 -24.18 -13.00 -19.70
CA PRO A 21 -23.07 -12.78 -20.59
C PRO A 21 -21.77 -13.11 -19.84
N PRO A 22 -20.88 -13.93 -20.43
CA PRO A 22 -19.69 -14.40 -19.75
C PRO A 22 -18.81 -13.20 -19.44
N GLY A 23 -18.73 -12.84 -18.15
CA GLY A 23 -17.79 -11.87 -17.61
C GLY A 23 -17.79 -10.53 -18.35
N GLY A 24 -18.75 -9.66 -18.04
CA GLY A 24 -18.69 -8.26 -18.42
C GLY A 24 -17.28 -7.72 -18.20
N ARG A 25 -16.67 -7.17 -19.26
CA ARG A 25 -15.30 -6.64 -19.23
C ARG A 25 -15.15 -5.81 -17.96
N ALA A 26 -14.20 -6.19 -17.10
CA ALA A 26 -13.88 -5.40 -15.92
C ALA A 26 -13.50 -3.98 -16.36
N GLY A 27 -14.43 -3.06 -16.21
CA GLY A 27 -14.29 -1.69 -16.72
C GLY A 27 -13.72 -0.79 -15.64
N LEU A 28 -12.58 -0.14 -15.92
CA LEU A 28 -11.96 0.85 -15.04
C LEU A 28 -12.97 1.90 -14.58
N ARG A 29 -13.82 2.40 -15.49
CA ARG A 29 -14.87 3.38 -15.15
C ARG A 29 -15.86 2.87 -14.09
N GLY A 30 -16.27 1.60 -14.18
CA GLY A 30 -17.18 1.00 -13.21
C GLY A 30 -16.52 0.86 -11.84
N ASP A 31 -15.26 0.45 -11.83
CA ASP A 31 -14.50 0.31 -10.60
C ASP A 31 -14.23 1.66 -9.93
N LEU A 32 -13.86 2.68 -10.71
CA LEU A 32 -13.65 4.04 -10.20
C LEU A 32 -14.91 4.59 -9.52
N ARG A 33 -16.09 4.37 -10.11
CA ARG A 33 -17.36 4.74 -9.47
C ARG A 33 -17.61 3.96 -8.19
N SER A 34 -17.34 2.65 -8.21
CA SER A 34 -17.50 1.81 -7.01
C SER A 34 -16.45 2.08 -5.93
N ALA A 35 -15.35 2.74 -6.28
CA ALA A 35 -14.29 3.12 -5.34
C ALA A 35 -14.64 4.40 -4.58
N LEU A 36 -15.66 5.16 -4.97
CA LEU A 36 -16.01 6.42 -4.31
C LEU A 36 -16.19 6.29 -2.79
N PRO A 37 -16.90 5.29 -2.24
CA PRO A 37 -17.02 5.15 -0.78
C PRO A 37 -15.66 4.87 -0.11
N ASP A 38 -14.85 4.00 -0.71
CA ASP A 38 -13.51 3.66 -0.22
C ASP A 38 -12.56 4.87 -0.28
N ALA A 39 -12.59 5.63 -1.38
CA ALA A 39 -11.84 6.86 -1.56
C ALA A 39 -12.31 7.97 -0.62
N THR A 40 -13.61 8.07 -0.33
CA THR A 40 -14.15 9.01 0.65
C THR A 40 -13.62 8.67 2.05
N ALA A 41 -13.64 7.39 2.43
CA ALA A 41 -13.03 6.95 3.68
C ALA A 41 -11.53 7.26 3.72
N ALA A 42 -10.82 7.11 2.60
CA ALA A 42 -9.40 7.46 2.49
C ALA A 42 -9.14 8.95 2.73
N VAL A 43 -9.97 9.82 2.15
CA VAL A 43 -9.88 11.27 2.36
C VAL A 43 -10.15 11.63 3.83
N VAL A 44 -11.19 11.05 4.44
CA VAL A 44 -11.51 11.29 5.85
C VAL A 44 -10.36 10.86 6.75
N VAL A 45 -9.82 9.65 6.55
CA VAL A 45 -8.67 9.18 7.35
C VAL A 45 -7.44 10.06 7.10
N THR A 46 -7.18 10.47 5.85
CA THR A 46 -6.07 11.38 5.54
C THR A 46 -6.23 12.72 6.29
N ALA A 47 -7.44 13.28 6.33
CA ALA A 47 -7.72 14.51 7.06
C ALA A 47 -7.53 14.34 8.57
N LEU A 48 -7.96 13.21 9.14
CA LEU A 48 -7.76 12.90 10.56
C LEU A 48 -6.28 12.73 10.91
N VAL A 49 -5.50 12.05 10.05
CA VAL A 49 -4.05 11.91 10.22
C VAL A 49 -3.37 13.28 10.11
N PHE A 50 -3.76 14.11 9.14
CA PHE A 50 -3.25 15.46 9.01
C PHE A 50 -3.52 16.29 10.26
N ALA A 51 -4.76 16.30 10.77
CA ALA A 51 -5.14 17.01 11.98
C ALA A 51 -4.34 16.52 13.20
N LEU A 52 -4.14 15.20 13.33
CA LEU A 52 -3.30 14.63 14.38
C LEU A 52 -1.84 15.11 14.29
N LEU A 53 -1.23 15.04 13.09
CA LEU A 53 0.15 15.48 12.89
C LEU A 53 0.32 16.98 13.16
N TYR A 54 -0.64 17.79 12.69
CA TYR A 54 -0.69 19.22 12.91
C TYR A 54 -0.77 19.55 14.41
N ALA A 55 -1.71 18.94 15.15
CA ALA A 55 -1.86 19.14 16.60
C ALA A 55 -0.62 18.67 17.40
N ARG A 56 0.04 17.59 16.96
CA ARG A 56 1.31 17.14 17.58
C ARG A 56 2.45 18.12 17.35
N MET A 57 2.48 18.80 16.20
CA MET A 57 3.47 19.84 15.92
C MET A 57 3.22 21.09 16.76
N GLU A 58 1.97 21.58 16.83
CA GLU A 58 1.61 22.73 17.68
C GLU A 58 1.87 22.48 19.18
N SER A 59 1.70 21.25 19.66
CA SER A 59 1.97 20.89 21.05
C SER A 59 3.45 20.59 21.36
N GLY A 60 4.35 20.68 20.38
CA GLY A 60 5.78 20.34 20.53
C GLY A 60 6.07 18.84 20.69
N ALA A 61 5.05 17.99 20.59
CA ALA A 61 5.16 16.52 20.73
C ALA A 61 5.56 15.82 19.41
N SER A 62 5.82 16.57 18.34
CA SER A 62 6.10 16.03 17.01
C SER A 62 7.54 15.53 16.88
N ASP A 63 7.68 14.28 16.44
CA ASP A 63 8.98 13.69 16.11
C ASP A 63 9.56 14.32 14.84
N THR A 64 8.71 14.90 13.98
CA THR A 64 9.16 15.65 12.79
C THR A 64 10.01 16.84 13.21
N VAL A 65 9.57 17.63 14.19
CA VAL A 65 10.32 18.79 14.69
C VAL A 65 11.62 18.35 15.36
N ALA A 66 11.61 17.22 16.07
CA ALA A 66 12.83 16.70 16.67
C ALA A 66 13.88 16.24 15.63
N VAL A 67 13.47 15.78 14.45
CA VAL A 67 14.37 15.36 13.36
C VAL A 67 14.74 16.52 12.43
N MET A 68 13.79 17.43 12.18
CA MET A 68 13.93 18.59 11.31
C MET A 68 13.46 19.85 12.07
N PRO A 69 14.31 20.43 12.93
CA PRO A 69 13.92 21.53 13.81
C PRO A 69 13.42 22.79 13.09
N PHE A 70 13.90 23.03 11.87
CA PHE A 70 13.43 24.15 11.04
C PHE A 70 11.95 24.02 10.63
N MET A 71 11.32 22.86 10.81
CA MET A 71 9.91 22.61 10.50
C MET A 71 8.99 22.78 11.73
N ASP A 72 9.33 23.65 12.67
CA ASP A 72 8.57 23.86 13.91
C ASP A 72 7.25 24.62 13.73
N ASP A 73 7.05 25.31 12.60
CA ASP A 73 5.79 25.97 12.27
C ASP A 73 4.86 25.13 11.35
N PRO A 74 3.77 24.56 11.87
CA PRO A 74 2.85 23.75 11.07
C PRO A 74 2.05 24.56 10.05
N ARG A 75 1.90 25.89 10.24
CA ARG A 75 1.25 26.76 9.24
C ARG A 75 2.16 26.98 8.05
N THR A 76 3.45 27.18 8.30
CA THR A 76 4.43 27.26 7.21
C THR A 76 4.55 25.90 6.52
N TYR A 77 4.69 24.78 7.22
CA TYR A 77 4.97 23.45 6.62
C TYR A 77 3.73 22.54 6.46
N TRP A 78 2.54 23.12 6.30
CA TRP A 78 1.29 22.35 6.19
C TRP A 78 1.28 21.37 5.00
N MET A 79 1.92 21.74 3.89
CA MET A 79 1.99 20.90 2.70
C MET A 79 2.83 19.64 2.94
N TYR A 80 3.93 19.78 3.68
CA TYR A 80 4.73 18.66 4.14
C TYR A 80 3.93 17.73 5.06
N LEU A 81 3.20 18.30 6.03
CA LEU A 81 2.31 17.52 6.92
C LEU A 81 1.21 16.79 6.13
N LEU A 82 0.63 17.42 5.11
CA LEU A 82 -0.38 16.81 4.26
C LEU A 82 0.22 15.68 3.41
N SER A 83 1.43 15.86 2.88
CA SER A 83 2.17 14.78 2.21
C SER A 83 2.38 13.60 3.15
N GLN A 84 2.80 13.83 4.41
CA GLN A 84 2.94 12.76 5.40
C GLN A 84 1.61 12.06 5.68
N ALA A 85 0.50 12.80 5.77
CA ALA A 85 -0.82 12.23 5.98
C ALA A 85 -1.25 11.32 4.81
N PHE A 86 -0.96 11.72 3.57
CA PHE A 86 -1.15 10.85 2.39
C PHE A 86 -0.27 9.61 2.47
N GLY A 87 0.99 9.73 2.90
CA GLY A 87 1.92 8.59 3.04
C GLY A 87 1.42 7.55 4.05
N TRP A 88 1.01 8.00 5.25
CA TRP A 88 0.43 7.12 6.27
C TRP A 88 -0.87 6.46 5.81
N SER A 89 -1.75 7.23 5.17
CA SER A 89 -3.01 6.70 4.64
C SER A 89 -2.76 5.70 3.51
N ALA A 90 -1.83 5.99 2.60
CA ALA A 90 -1.41 5.06 1.55
C ALA A 90 -0.91 3.75 2.13
N LEU A 91 -0.08 3.80 3.19
CA LEU A 91 0.43 2.60 3.85
C LEU A 91 -0.67 1.77 4.52
N LEU A 92 -1.63 2.43 5.19
CA LEU A 92 -2.78 1.75 5.80
C LEU A 92 -3.67 1.08 4.74
N TRP A 93 -3.95 1.78 3.63
CA TRP A 93 -4.71 1.23 2.51
C TRP A 93 -3.95 0.08 1.83
N ALA A 94 -2.63 0.21 1.67
CA ALA A 94 -1.77 -0.84 1.15
C ALA A 94 -1.81 -2.09 2.04
N TRP A 95 -1.73 -1.92 3.37
CA TRP A 95 -1.89 -3.01 4.33
C TRP A 95 -3.25 -3.70 4.16
N GLY A 96 -4.33 -2.92 4.10
CA GLY A 96 -5.69 -3.43 3.93
C GLY A 96 -5.87 -4.22 2.62
N THR A 97 -5.39 -3.68 1.49
CA THR A 97 -5.53 -4.36 0.20
C THR A 97 -4.68 -5.64 0.11
N VAL A 98 -3.49 -5.68 0.73
CA VAL A 98 -2.67 -6.91 0.81
C VAL A 98 -3.39 -7.98 1.64
N MET A 99 -3.97 -7.61 2.78
CA MET A 99 -4.78 -8.50 3.60
C MET A 99 -5.95 -9.09 2.79
N LEU A 100 -6.71 -8.25 2.07
CA LEU A 100 -7.79 -8.69 1.20
C LEU A 100 -7.31 -9.62 0.08
N GLY A 101 -6.18 -9.31 -0.56
CA GLY A 101 -5.59 -10.13 -1.63
C GLY A 101 -5.13 -11.51 -1.14
N LEU A 102 -4.56 -11.58 0.06
CA LEU A 102 -4.17 -12.84 0.71
C LEU A 102 -5.40 -13.67 1.09
N LEU A 103 -6.45 -13.06 1.63
CA LEU A 103 -7.72 -13.73 1.95
C LEU A 103 -8.47 -14.22 0.69
N LEU A 104 -8.36 -13.50 -0.43
CA LEU A 104 -8.95 -13.89 -1.71
C LEU A 104 -8.22 -15.09 -2.34
N SER A 105 -6.90 -15.18 -2.14
CA SER A 105 -6.03 -16.16 -2.77
C SER A 105 -5.70 -17.38 -1.89
N GLY A 106 -5.90 -17.29 -0.58
CA GLY A 106 -5.54 -18.28 0.42
C GLY A 106 -6.71 -19.12 0.96
N PRO A 107 -6.45 -19.97 1.95
CA PRO A 107 -7.49 -20.73 2.65
C PRO A 107 -8.37 -19.76 3.42
N ARG A 108 -9.68 -19.79 3.17
CA ARG A 108 -10.59 -18.91 3.88
C ARG A 108 -10.90 -19.43 5.28
N PRO A 109 -11.02 -18.53 6.28
CA PRO A 109 -11.66 -18.89 7.53
C PRO A 109 -13.07 -19.39 7.22
N VAL A 110 -13.44 -20.55 7.78
CA VAL A 110 -14.76 -21.16 7.58
C VAL A 110 -15.90 -20.22 7.99
N ARG A 111 -15.63 -19.27 8.90
CA ARG A 111 -16.59 -18.33 9.48
C ARG A 111 -16.56 -16.92 8.89
N LEU A 112 -15.84 -16.66 7.81
CA LEU A 112 -15.83 -15.30 7.24
C LEU A 112 -17.18 -15.02 6.55
N PRO A 113 -18.00 -14.07 7.02
CA PRO A 113 -19.36 -13.83 6.49
C PRO A 113 -19.37 -13.14 5.13
N VAL A 114 -18.20 -12.84 4.55
CA VAL A 114 -18.06 -12.06 3.32
C VAL A 114 -17.84 -12.97 2.12
N SER A 115 -18.67 -12.81 1.10
CA SER A 115 -18.60 -13.60 -0.13
C SER A 115 -17.35 -13.27 -0.97
N ARG A 116 -16.94 -14.22 -1.84
CA ARG A 116 -15.80 -14.03 -2.76
C ARG A 116 -15.92 -12.79 -3.64
N PRO A 117 -17.06 -12.53 -4.30
CA PRO A 117 -17.17 -11.40 -5.21
C PRO A 117 -17.08 -10.06 -4.48
N VAL A 118 -17.55 -10.00 -3.23
CA VAL A 118 -17.45 -8.79 -2.39
C VAL A 118 -16.00 -8.53 -2.00
N LEU A 119 -15.27 -9.55 -1.52
CA LEU A 119 -13.83 -9.41 -1.22
C LEU A 119 -13.01 -8.98 -2.45
N GLU A 120 -13.33 -9.54 -3.62
CA GLU A 120 -12.67 -9.15 -4.87
C GLU A 120 -12.97 -7.70 -5.23
N ARG A 121 -14.21 -7.24 -5.04
CA ARG A 121 -14.59 -5.84 -5.24
C ARG A 121 -13.82 -4.92 -4.31
N TRP A 122 -13.81 -5.21 -3.01
CA TRP A 122 -13.06 -4.41 -2.02
C TRP A 122 -11.57 -4.37 -2.36
N HIS A 123 -10.96 -5.52 -2.66
CA HIS A 123 -9.55 -5.56 -3.05
C HIS A 123 -9.27 -4.67 -4.28
N ARG A 124 -10.15 -4.65 -5.29
CA ARG A 124 -10.00 -3.78 -6.47
C ARG A 124 -10.13 -2.30 -6.12
N THR A 125 -11.17 -1.92 -5.39
CA THR A 125 -11.41 -0.51 -5.04
C THR A 125 -10.34 0.03 -4.10
N THR A 126 -9.99 -0.72 -3.06
CA THR A 126 -8.94 -0.33 -2.10
C THR A 126 -7.57 -0.27 -2.78
N SER A 127 -7.29 -1.13 -3.77
CA SER A 127 -6.05 -1.03 -4.56
C SER A 127 -5.98 0.26 -5.39
N LEU A 128 -7.09 0.69 -6.01
CA LEU A 128 -7.14 1.96 -6.74
C LEU A 128 -6.89 3.15 -5.81
N SER A 129 -7.56 3.17 -4.64
CA SER A 129 -7.35 4.20 -3.63
C SER A 129 -5.92 4.19 -3.09
N THR A 130 -5.32 3.02 -2.88
CA THR A 130 -3.90 2.89 -2.49
C THR A 130 -2.99 3.58 -3.50
N THR A 131 -3.13 3.26 -4.80
CA THR A 131 -2.32 3.88 -5.85
C THR A 131 -2.54 5.39 -5.94
N ALA A 132 -3.79 5.84 -5.78
CA ALA A 132 -4.12 7.27 -5.77
C ALA A 132 -3.47 8.00 -4.57
N LEU A 133 -3.52 7.43 -3.37
CA LEU A 133 -2.89 7.98 -2.17
C LEU A 133 -1.36 8.02 -2.30
N MET A 134 -0.73 6.96 -2.84
CA MET A 134 0.71 6.94 -3.11
C MET A 134 1.12 8.04 -4.10
N LEU A 135 0.34 8.22 -5.16
CA LEU A 135 0.59 9.28 -6.13
C LEU A 135 0.38 10.67 -5.51
N ALA A 136 -0.69 10.87 -4.73
CA ALA A 136 -0.96 12.11 -4.02
C ALA A 136 0.15 12.45 -3.02
N HIS A 137 0.68 11.46 -2.30
CA HIS A 137 1.83 11.62 -1.40
C HIS A 137 3.05 12.18 -2.15
N ALA A 138 3.42 11.56 -3.27
CA ALA A 138 4.56 12.01 -4.08
C ALA A 138 4.33 13.40 -4.67
N LEU A 139 3.14 13.66 -5.24
CA LEU A 139 2.80 14.97 -5.82
C LEU A 139 2.78 16.07 -4.76
N MET A 140 2.28 15.78 -3.56
CA MET A 140 2.25 16.75 -2.46
C MET A 140 3.66 17.06 -1.94
N PHE A 141 4.55 16.07 -1.93
CA PHE A 141 5.96 16.27 -1.61
C PHE A 141 6.64 17.16 -2.66
N ALA A 142 6.44 16.86 -3.96
CA ALA A 142 6.96 17.71 -5.04
C ALA A 142 6.42 19.14 -4.95
N ALA A 143 5.12 19.31 -4.66
CA ALA A 143 4.50 20.61 -4.53
C ALA A 143 5.08 21.41 -3.35
N GLU A 144 5.42 20.74 -2.25
CA GLU A 144 6.13 21.36 -1.13
C GLU A 144 7.55 21.80 -1.52
N LEU A 145 8.31 20.98 -2.24
CA LEU A 145 9.64 21.36 -2.72
C LEU A 145 9.59 22.56 -3.67
N VAL A 146 8.60 22.60 -4.57
CA VAL A 146 8.37 23.78 -5.41
C VAL A 146 8.14 24.99 -4.53
N ARG A 147 7.26 24.91 -3.52
CA ARG A 147 6.94 26.05 -2.65
C ARG A 147 8.13 26.52 -1.83
N TYR A 148 8.90 25.59 -1.26
CA TYR A 148 10.03 25.85 -0.37
C TYR A 148 11.20 26.53 -1.08
N GLU A 149 11.49 26.16 -2.32
CA GLU A 149 12.63 26.69 -3.07
C GLU A 149 12.33 28.10 -3.66
N SER A 150 12.06 29.10 -2.82
CA SER A 150 11.64 30.44 -3.25
C SER A 150 12.70 31.25 -4.00
N GLU A 151 13.98 30.98 -3.72
CA GLU A 151 15.12 31.80 -4.16
C GLU A 151 15.51 31.60 -5.63
N VAL A 152 14.90 30.64 -6.33
CA VAL A 152 15.20 30.36 -7.74
C VAL A 152 13.99 30.55 -8.64
N GLY A 153 14.24 30.80 -9.92
CA GLY A 153 13.16 30.96 -10.91
C GLY A 153 12.25 29.73 -11.02
N TRP A 154 10.97 29.97 -11.34
CA TRP A 154 9.90 28.95 -11.36
C TRP A 154 10.24 27.66 -12.12
N ALA A 155 10.93 27.78 -13.27
CA ALA A 155 11.28 26.62 -14.09
C ALA A 155 12.29 25.71 -13.38
N LYS A 156 13.26 26.30 -12.67
CA LYS A 156 14.25 25.56 -11.88
C LYS A 156 13.57 24.90 -10.67
N ARG A 157 12.64 25.59 -10.00
CA ARG A 157 11.84 25.03 -8.88
C ARG A 157 11.10 23.76 -9.29
N LEU A 158 10.39 23.82 -10.42
CA LEU A 158 9.67 22.67 -10.96
C LEU A 158 10.60 21.52 -11.30
N TRP A 159 11.74 21.80 -11.95
CA TRP A 159 12.69 20.77 -12.33
C TRP A 159 13.32 20.09 -11.10
N VAL A 160 13.81 20.87 -10.13
CA VAL A 160 14.42 20.33 -8.91
C VAL A 160 13.41 19.50 -8.13
N ALA A 161 12.20 20.02 -7.91
CA ALA A 161 11.14 19.28 -7.22
C ALA A 161 10.76 17.99 -7.95
N PHE A 162 10.68 18.02 -9.29
CA PHE A 162 10.45 16.83 -10.09
C PHE A 162 11.60 15.83 -9.92
N ALA A 163 12.84 16.28 -10.01
CA ALA A 163 14.01 15.41 -9.95
C ALA A 163 14.16 14.76 -8.56
N ASP A 164 14.04 15.55 -7.49
CA ASP A 164 14.07 15.07 -6.11
C ASP A 164 12.94 14.08 -5.78
N THR A 165 11.78 14.23 -6.42
CA THR A 165 10.61 13.37 -6.15
C THR A 165 10.57 12.15 -7.03
N PHE A 166 10.89 12.26 -8.32
CA PHE A 166 10.61 11.25 -9.33
C PHE A 166 11.86 10.67 -10.01
N VAL A 167 13.02 11.31 -9.96
CA VAL A 167 14.23 10.77 -10.62
C VAL A 167 15.00 9.88 -9.63
N PRO A 168 15.15 8.57 -9.91
CA PRO A 168 15.92 7.68 -9.05
C PRO A 168 17.37 8.10 -8.91
N GLY A 169 17.81 8.24 -7.66
CA GLY A 169 19.19 8.60 -7.31
C GLY A 169 19.51 10.10 -7.42
N TRP A 170 18.54 10.95 -7.74
CA TRP A 170 18.76 12.40 -7.77
C TRP A 170 18.80 13.02 -6.37
N TYR A 171 17.92 12.57 -5.48
CA TYR A 171 17.84 13.08 -4.11
C TYR A 171 19.13 12.79 -3.35
N ASP A 172 19.90 13.83 -3.01
CA ASP A 172 21.30 13.68 -2.57
C ASP A 172 21.54 13.99 -1.08
N SER A 173 20.56 13.79 -0.19
CA SER A 173 20.74 14.06 1.25
C SER A 173 20.43 12.88 2.17
N GLY A 174 21.25 12.74 3.23
CA GLY A 174 21.02 11.87 4.38
C GLY A 174 20.60 10.43 4.06
N THR A 175 19.62 9.93 4.83
CA THR A 175 18.98 8.63 4.57
C THR A 175 18.08 8.64 3.34
N GLY A 176 17.73 9.83 2.83
CA GLY A 176 16.90 10.02 1.64
C GLY A 176 17.53 9.44 0.37
N ARG A 177 18.86 9.46 0.26
CA ARG A 177 19.63 8.84 -0.84
C ARG A 177 19.26 7.38 -1.12
N ILE A 178 18.86 6.63 -0.08
CA ILE A 178 18.42 5.24 -0.21
C ILE A 178 16.89 5.14 -0.14
N ALA A 179 16.28 5.87 0.79
CA ALA A 179 14.87 5.70 1.08
C ALA A 179 13.95 6.27 -0.02
N ILE A 180 14.32 7.39 -0.66
CA ILE A 180 13.54 7.98 -1.76
C ILE A 180 13.50 7.05 -2.98
N PRO A 181 14.63 6.49 -3.48
CA PRO A 181 14.60 5.49 -4.54
C PRO A 181 13.74 4.26 -4.23
N ILE A 182 13.70 3.80 -2.97
CA ILE A 182 12.82 2.69 -2.55
C ILE A 182 11.34 3.08 -2.68
N GLY A 183 10.98 4.30 -2.26
CA GLY A 183 9.62 4.84 -2.40
C GLY A 183 9.21 5.03 -3.86
N GLN A 184 10.12 5.58 -4.69
CA GLN A 184 9.94 5.71 -6.13
C GLN A 184 9.74 4.35 -6.79
N ALA A 185 10.55 3.35 -6.45
CA ALA A 185 10.39 1.98 -6.94
C ALA A 185 9.03 1.39 -6.55
N ALA A 186 8.56 1.63 -5.32
CA ALA A 186 7.23 1.22 -4.89
C ALA A 186 6.12 1.86 -5.76
N LEU A 187 6.18 3.17 -5.98
CA LEU A 187 5.21 3.89 -6.83
C LEU A 187 5.24 3.39 -8.28
N TYR A 188 6.43 3.26 -8.86
CA TYR A 188 6.64 2.82 -10.24
C TYR A 188 6.26 1.36 -10.48
N LEU A 189 6.26 0.53 -9.45
CA LEU A 189 5.71 -0.82 -9.53
C LEU A 189 4.18 -0.82 -9.30
N ALA A 190 3.68 -0.01 -8.37
CA ALA A 190 2.27 0.04 -8.00
C ALA A 190 1.36 0.42 -9.18
N ILE A 191 1.72 1.47 -9.93
CA ILE A 191 0.93 1.98 -11.06
C ILE A 191 0.73 0.90 -12.14
N PRO A 192 1.78 0.36 -12.79
CA PRO A 192 1.59 -0.62 -13.84
C PRO A 192 1.00 -1.93 -13.33
N LEU A 193 1.42 -2.44 -12.16
CA LEU A 193 0.88 -3.71 -11.63
C LEU A 193 -0.60 -3.61 -11.23
N GLY A 194 -1.03 -2.45 -10.72
CA GLY A 194 -2.44 -2.16 -10.44
C GLY A 194 -3.27 -2.08 -11.72
N LEU A 195 -2.81 -1.30 -12.70
CA LEU A 195 -3.52 -1.12 -13.97
C LEU A 195 -3.52 -2.38 -14.85
N LEU A 196 -2.54 -3.28 -14.66
CA LEU A 196 -2.44 -4.55 -15.38
C LEU A 196 -3.70 -5.40 -15.29
N PHE A 197 -4.48 -5.25 -14.21
CA PHE A 197 -5.75 -5.93 -14.05
C PHE A 197 -6.74 -5.61 -15.17
N TYR A 198 -6.77 -4.37 -15.68
CA TYR A 198 -7.71 -3.95 -16.73
C TYR A 198 -7.32 -4.46 -18.11
N VAL A 199 -6.02 -4.69 -18.34
CA VAL A 199 -5.50 -5.25 -19.59
C VAL A 199 -5.24 -6.76 -19.51
N ARG A 200 -5.61 -7.42 -18.40
CA ARG A 200 -5.35 -8.86 -18.16
C ARG A 200 -5.90 -9.78 -19.25
N HIS A 201 -6.93 -9.34 -19.95
CA HIS A 201 -7.55 -10.06 -21.06
C HIS A 201 -6.60 -10.20 -22.27
N ARG A 202 -5.64 -9.28 -22.45
CA ARG A 202 -4.65 -9.30 -23.54
C ARG A 202 -3.43 -10.17 -23.23
N ILE A 203 -2.95 -10.15 -21.99
CA ILE A 203 -1.72 -10.87 -21.57
C ILE A 203 -1.99 -12.29 -21.06
N GLY A 204 -3.26 -12.63 -20.85
CA GLY A 204 -3.70 -13.91 -20.33
C GLY A 204 -3.64 -14.02 -18.80
N ALA A 205 -4.55 -14.84 -18.25
CA ALA A 205 -4.74 -14.96 -16.81
C ALA A 205 -3.51 -15.54 -16.07
N ASN A 206 -2.67 -16.34 -16.74
CA ASN A 206 -1.48 -16.90 -16.12
C ASN A 206 -0.36 -15.87 -15.95
N THR A 207 -0.09 -15.09 -17.00
CA THR A 207 0.89 -13.99 -17.00
C THR A 207 0.50 -12.94 -15.98
N TRP A 208 -0.76 -12.49 -16.00
CA TRP A 208 -1.28 -11.55 -15.00
C TRP A 208 -1.05 -12.03 -13.57
N ARG A 209 -1.38 -13.29 -13.24
CA ARG A 209 -1.15 -13.82 -11.88
C ARG A 209 0.33 -13.88 -11.49
N ARG A 210 1.24 -14.13 -12.43
CA ARG A 210 2.68 -14.15 -12.16
C ARG A 210 3.16 -12.75 -11.84
N LEU A 211 2.79 -11.77 -12.65
CA LEU A 211 3.15 -10.36 -12.46
C LEU A 211 2.51 -9.79 -11.18
N HIS A 212 1.24 -10.07 -10.94
CA HIS A 212 0.53 -9.59 -9.75
C HIS A 212 1.11 -10.14 -8.43
N ARG A 213 1.81 -11.28 -8.44
CA ARG A 213 2.52 -11.76 -7.23
C ARG A 213 3.60 -10.79 -6.75
N PHE A 214 4.18 -9.99 -7.65
CA PHE A 214 5.18 -8.99 -7.29
C PHE A 214 4.59 -7.76 -6.59
N VAL A 215 3.26 -7.62 -6.50
CA VAL A 215 2.62 -6.55 -5.72
C VAL A 215 3.01 -6.63 -4.23
N ILE A 216 3.35 -7.81 -3.70
CA ILE A 216 3.87 -7.90 -2.33
C ILE A 216 5.19 -7.12 -2.16
N ALA A 217 6.01 -7.02 -3.20
CA ALA A 217 7.23 -6.22 -3.17
C ALA A 217 6.93 -4.73 -3.04
N VAL A 218 5.86 -4.23 -3.69
CA VAL A 218 5.39 -2.83 -3.53
C VAL A 218 5.14 -2.52 -2.06
N TYR A 219 4.42 -3.41 -1.37
CA TYR A 219 4.11 -3.25 0.05
C TYR A 219 5.38 -3.29 0.92
N VAL A 220 6.27 -4.26 0.68
CA VAL A 220 7.55 -4.36 1.40
C VAL A 220 8.41 -3.10 1.21
N LEU A 221 8.53 -2.61 -0.03
CA LEU A 221 9.24 -1.37 -0.34
C LEU A 221 8.59 -0.16 0.36
N SER A 222 7.25 -0.10 0.41
CA SER A 222 6.53 0.98 1.09
C SER A 222 6.77 0.99 2.60
N VAL A 223 6.77 -0.19 3.24
CA VAL A 223 7.11 -0.33 4.67
C VAL A 223 8.55 0.11 4.93
N TRP A 224 9.51 -0.34 4.11
CA TRP A 224 10.91 0.05 4.26
C TRP A 224 11.15 1.53 4.00
N HIS A 225 10.53 2.11 2.97
CA HIS A 225 10.54 3.55 2.72
C HIS A 225 10.09 4.32 3.96
N THR A 226 8.97 3.89 4.57
CA THR A 226 8.45 4.49 5.81
C THR A 226 9.44 4.33 6.98
N LEU A 227 10.00 3.14 7.20
CA LEU A 227 10.95 2.88 8.30
C LEU A 227 12.27 3.65 8.16
N LEU A 228 12.69 3.96 6.93
CA LEU A 228 13.97 4.62 6.63
C LEU A 228 13.86 6.14 6.56
N TYR A 229 12.70 6.68 6.17
CA TYR A 229 12.50 8.12 5.92
C TYR A 229 11.33 8.76 6.68
N GLY A 230 10.45 7.96 7.28
CA GLY A 230 9.34 8.48 8.06
C GLY A 230 9.84 9.06 9.38
N THR A 231 9.73 10.38 9.55
CA THR A 231 10.11 11.09 10.78
C THR A 231 9.35 10.58 12.00
N ASN A 232 8.07 10.25 11.85
CA ASN A 232 7.21 9.71 12.92
C ASN A 232 7.59 8.29 13.37
N VAL A 233 8.52 7.61 12.69
CA VAL A 233 9.06 6.30 13.07
C VAL A 233 10.58 6.31 13.16
N TRP A 234 11.17 7.51 13.26
CA TRP A 234 12.62 7.69 13.30
C TRP A 234 13.23 7.18 14.61
N PHE A 235 12.52 7.42 15.71
CA PHE A 235 12.90 7.01 17.05
C PHE A 235 12.25 5.68 17.45
N GLY A 236 12.83 5.03 18.47
CA GLY A 236 12.22 3.86 19.12
C GLY A 236 11.00 4.31 19.92
N ALA A 237 9.83 4.25 19.29
CA ALA A 237 8.57 4.73 19.87
C ALA A 237 7.40 3.88 19.40
N TRP A 238 6.25 4.06 20.06
CA TRP A 238 5.05 3.26 19.79
C TRP A 238 4.61 3.23 18.30
N PRO A 239 4.75 4.30 17.47
CA PRO A 239 4.33 4.23 16.06
C PRO A 239 5.18 3.22 15.27
N ARG A 240 6.48 3.15 15.57
CA ARG A 240 7.41 2.21 14.93
C ARG A 240 7.16 0.78 15.37
N THR A 241 6.96 0.56 16.67
CA THR A 241 6.59 -0.77 17.20
C THR A 241 5.24 -1.24 16.64
N LEU A 242 4.24 -0.35 16.55
CA LEU A 242 2.95 -0.66 15.93
C LEU A 242 3.10 -1.02 14.45
N LEU A 243 3.97 -0.30 13.72
CA LEU A 243 4.26 -0.61 12.32
C LEU A 243 4.78 -2.05 12.17
N TRP A 244 5.68 -2.50 13.05
CA TRP A 244 6.15 -3.89 13.07
C TRP A 244 5.04 -4.88 13.44
N LEU A 245 4.24 -4.57 14.45
CA LEU A 245 3.11 -5.40 14.87
C LEU A 245 2.12 -5.65 13.73
N LEU A 246 1.81 -4.62 12.94
CA LEU A 246 0.91 -4.72 11.80
C LEU A 246 1.42 -5.63 10.67
N GLN A 247 2.72 -5.96 10.64
CA GLN A 247 3.27 -6.90 9.66
C GLN A 247 2.95 -8.36 10.00
N LEU A 248 2.70 -8.69 11.27
CA LEU A 248 2.38 -10.05 11.71
C LEU A 248 1.19 -10.67 10.95
N PRO A 249 0.00 -10.04 10.87
CA PRO A 249 -1.13 -10.65 10.17
C PRO A 249 -0.83 -10.91 8.68
N ILE A 250 -0.07 -10.02 8.02
CA ILE A 250 0.34 -10.22 6.62
C ILE A 250 1.29 -11.41 6.50
N ALA A 251 2.31 -11.48 7.34
CA ALA A 251 3.30 -12.56 7.34
C ALA A 251 2.65 -13.92 7.65
N VAL A 252 1.73 -13.96 8.62
CA VAL A 252 0.97 -15.16 8.98
C VAL A 252 0.06 -15.61 7.85
N LEU A 253 -0.72 -14.70 7.24
CA LEU A 253 -1.57 -15.05 6.10
C LEU A 253 -0.77 -15.51 4.88
N LEU A 254 0.39 -14.88 4.64
CA LEU A 254 1.31 -15.31 3.59
C LEU A 254 1.84 -16.71 3.88
N LEU A 255 2.25 -17.00 5.12
CA LEU A 255 2.70 -18.34 5.53
C LEU A 255 1.59 -19.37 5.32
N LEU A 256 0.37 -19.09 5.80
CA LEU A 256 -0.79 -19.96 5.63
C LEU A 256 -1.08 -20.25 4.14
N ARG A 257 -0.97 -19.22 3.28
CA ARG A 257 -1.11 -19.38 1.83
C ARG A 257 -0.04 -20.30 1.23
N LEU A 258 1.22 -20.20 1.69
CA LEU A 258 2.32 -21.05 1.22
C LEU A 258 2.20 -22.49 1.75
N LEU A 259 1.69 -22.67 2.97
CA LEU A 259 1.46 -23.97 3.60
C LEU A 259 0.24 -24.69 3.04
N ARG A 260 -0.81 -23.96 2.65
CA ARG A 260 -2.05 -24.50 2.09
C ARG A 260 -2.34 -23.92 0.68
N PRO A 261 -1.56 -24.30 -0.34
CA PRO A 261 -1.75 -23.77 -1.69
C PRO A 261 -3.09 -24.19 -2.30
N ALA A 262 -3.78 -23.23 -2.94
CA ALA A 262 -5.04 -23.49 -3.61
C ALA A 262 -4.91 -24.44 -4.82
N ARG A 263 -3.73 -24.49 -5.45
CA ARG A 263 -3.49 -25.29 -6.67
C ARG A 263 -2.62 -26.50 -6.36
N ARG A 264 -2.99 -27.67 -6.91
CA ARG A 264 -2.18 -28.91 -6.79
C ARG A 264 -0.74 -28.69 -7.26
N ALA A 265 -0.53 -27.93 -8.34
CA ALA A 265 0.79 -27.62 -8.88
C ALA A 265 1.68 -26.80 -7.94
N GLU A 266 1.12 -26.12 -6.94
CA GLU A 266 1.84 -25.29 -5.96
C GLU A 266 2.11 -26.04 -4.64
N ARG A 267 1.56 -27.25 -4.47
CA ARG A 267 1.81 -28.09 -3.30
C ARG A 267 3.27 -28.56 -3.29
N LEU A 268 3.83 -28.66 -2.09
CA LEU A 268 5.08 -29.40 -1.87
C LEU A 268 4.73 -30.88 -1.97
N GLY A 269 5.19 -31.57 -3.02
CA GLY A 269 5.12 -33.03 -3.12
C GLY A 269 6.35 -33.68 -2.47
N SER A 270 6.45 -35.00 -2.55
CA SER A 270 7.64 -35.73 -2.08
C SER A 270 8.89 -35.33 -2.86
N PRO A 271 10.05 -35.19 -2.22
CA PRO A 271 11.32 -34.95 -2.90
C PRO A 271 11.63 -36.15 -3.81
N GLY A 272 11.44 -36.00 -5.14
CA GLY A 272 11.72 -37.06 -6.12
C GLY A 272 10.51 -37.59 -6.91
N GLY A 273 9.28 -37.21 -6.58
CA GLY A 273 8.13 -37.52 -7.42
C GLY A 273 8.14 -36.66 -8.69
N GLY A 274 8.07 -37.30 -9.88
CA GLY A 274 8.22 -36.72 -11.22
C GLY A 274 7.18 -35.66 -11.66
N GLY A 275 6.81 -34.73 -10.78
CA GLY A 275 6.04 -33.55 -11.11
C GLY A 275 6.88 -32.49 -11.81
N ARG A 276 6.21 -31.65 -12.61
CA ARG A 276 6.71 -30.59 -13.53
C ARG A 276 7.73 -29.56 -12.96
N GLY A 277 8.16 -29.65 -11.72
CA GLY A 277 9.27 -28.88 -11.18
C GLY A 277 10.21 -29.83 -10.48
N GLY A 278 11.34 -30.18 -11.10
CA GLY A 278 12.34 -31.07 -10.50
C GLY A 278 12.86 -30.56 -9.15
N ARG A 279 13.82 -31.28 -8.56
CA ARG A 279 14.51 -30.94 -7.30
C ARG A 279 14.69 -29.43 -7.01
N PRO A 280 15.16 -28.57 -7.95
CA PRO A 280 15.30 -27.13 -7.69
C PRO A 280 13.98 -26.40 -7.40
N GLY A 281 12.88 -26.77 -8.08
CA GLY A 281 11.57 -26.15 -7.84
C GLY A 281 10.96 -26.53 -6.48
N TRP A 282 11.31 -27.72 -5.97
CA TRP A 282 10.95 -28.14 -4.62
C TRP A 282 11.72 -27.32 -3.56
N TRP A 283 13.05 -27.23 -3.71
CA TRP A 283 13.90 -26.46 -2.79
C TRP A 283 13.50 -24.99 -2.70
N LEU A 284 13.20 -24.36 -3.84
CA LEU A 284 12.75 -22.96 -3.86
C LEU A 284 11.47 -22.75 -3.04
N ARG A 285 10.51 -23.69 -3.11
CA ARG A 285 9.26 -23.61 -2.36
C ARG A 285 9.46 -23.88 -0.87
N ALA A 286 10.34 -24.83 -0.53
CA ALA A 286 10.69 -25.13 0.86
C ALA A 286 11.40 -23.93 1.49
N ALA A 287 12.42 -23.40 0.82
CA ALA A 287 13.14 -22.19 1.24
C ALA A 287 12.20 -21.00 1.42
N GLY A 288 11.26 -20.77 0.49
CA GLY A 288 10.27 -19.71 0.62
C GLY A 288 9.38 -19.83 1.87
N ARG A 289 8.98 -21.05 2.24
CA ARG A 289 8.21 -21.29 3.47
C ARG A 289 9.03 -21.03 4.73
N VAL A 290 10.28 -21.53 4.76
CA VAL A 290 11.21 -21.33 5.86
C VAL A 290 11.51 -19.84 6.04
N ALA A 291 11.76 -19.13 4.94
CA ALA A 291 11.99 -17.69 4.97
C ALA A 291 10.81 -16.92 5.57
N VAL A 292 9.57 -17.20 5.13
CA VAL A 292 8.39 -16.53 5.69
C VAL A 292 8.16 -16.91 7.16
N ALA A 293 8.41 -18.16 7.56
CA ALA A 293 8.34 -18.57 8.96
C ALA A 293 9.38 -17.83 9.82
N ALA A 294 10.62 -17.69 9.33
CA ALA A 294 11.66 -16.92 9.98
C ALA A 294 11.27 -15.43 10.11
N VAL A 295 10.63 -14.85 9.09
CA VAL A 295 10.08 -13.49 9.15
C VAL A 295 9.03 -13.37 10.25
N VAL A 296 8.08 -14.31 10.36
CA VAL A 296 7.08 -14.31 11.45
C VAL A 296 7.75 -14.34 12.82
N LEU A 297 8.72 -15.24 13.02
CA LEU A 297 9.45 -15.35 14.29
C LEU A 297 10.27 -14.09 14.60
N GLY A 298 10.93 -13.51 13.59
CA GLY A 298 11.68 -12.26 13.72
C GLY A 298 10.78 -11.08 14.09
N LEU A 299 9.62 -10.96 13.44
CA LEU A 299 8.63 -9.93 13.78
C LEU A 299 8.12 -10.09 15.22
N LEU A 300 7.83 -11.33 15.65
CA LEU A 300 7.44 -11.59 17.04
C LEU A 300 8.55 -11.20 18.02
N ALA A 301 9.80 -11.55 17.72
CA ALA A 301 10.94 -11.17 18.55
C ALA A 301 11.10 -9.64 18.66
N VAL A 302 10.96 -8.91 17.55
CA VAL A 302 11.01 -7.44 17.54
C VAL A 302 9.90 -6.85 18.40
N VAL A 303 8.66 -7.31 18.22
CA VAL A 303 7.50 -6.80 18.96
C VAL A 303 7.59 -7.11 20.46
N VAL A 304 8.01 -8.32 20.83
CA VAL A 304 8.09 -8.74 22.24
C VAL A 304 9.27 -8.10 22.95
N SER A 305 10.42 -7.96 22.27
CA SER A 305 11.62 -7.38 22.89
C SER A 305 11.63 -5.85 22.92
N GLY A 306 10.76 -5.19 22.14
CA GLY A 306 10.79 -3.74 21.94
C GLY A 306 12.00 -3.22 21.15
N ARG A 307 12.89 -4.12 20.68
CA ARG A 307 14.06 -3.74 19.86
C ARG A 307 13.66 -3.55 18.40
N ASP A 308 12.96 -2.45 18.14
CA ASP A 308 12.39 -2.12 16.82
C ASP A 308 13.37 -1.44 15.85
N GLY A 309 14.61 -1.23 16.28
CA GLY A 309 15.67 -0.59 15.50
C GLY A 309 15.48 0.91 15.33
N GLY A 310 14.63 1.54 16.14
CA GLY A 310 14.53 3.00 16.22
C GLY A 310 15.76 3.61 16.89
N ARG A 311 16.00 4.90 16.62
CA ARG A 311 17.09 5.66 17.26
C ARG A 311 16.66 6.15 18.64
N ASP A 312 17.64 6.42 19.50
CA ASP A 312 17.38 7.11 20.76
C ASP A 312 17.00 8.56 20.50
N ARG A 313 16.00 9.05 21.24
CA ARG A 313 15.59 10.46 21.16
C ARG A 313 16.59 11.31 21.95
N PRO A 314 17.14 12.39 21.38
CA PRO A 314 17.99 13.32 22.13
C PRO A 314 17.25 13.86 23.36
N THR A 315 17.92 13.90 24.52
CA THR A 315 17.36 14.40 25.79
C THR A 315 17.25 15.92 25.85
N HIS A 316 17.94 16.62 24.95
CA HIS A 316 17.88 18.06 24.79
C HIS A 316 17.42 18.39 23.36
N PRO A 317 16.56 19.40 23.17
CA PRO A 317 16.30 19.94 21.84
C PRO A 317 17.64 20.28 21.19
N PRO A 318 17.86 19.95 19.91
CA PRO A 318 19.03 20.47 19.19
C PRO A 318 19.01 21.99 19.35
N ALA A 319 20.17 22.59 19.60
CA ALA A 319 20.28 24.05 19.59
C ALA A 319 19.66 24.54 18.28
N THR A 320 18.58 25.32 18.38
CA THR A 320 18.04 26.06 17.25
C THR A 320 19.15 27.00 16.81
N ALA A 321 20.02 26.56 15.91
CA ALA A 321 20.70 27.49 15.05
C ALA A 321 19.58 28.03 14.16
N PRO A 322 19.23 29.32 14.25
CA PRO A 322 18.52 29.92 13.14
C PRO A 322 19.40 29.62 11.93
N HIS A 323 18.85 28.97 10.91
CA HIS A 323 19.42 29.20 9.59
C HIS A 323 19.24 30.70 9.39
N GLU A 324 20.30 31.47 9.62
CA GLU A 324 20.40 32.83 9.11
C GLU A 324 20.03 32.70 7.64
N GLN A 325 18.90 33.29 7.26
CA GLN A 325 18.63 33.57 5.86
C GLN A 325 19.83 34.39 5.41
N ALA A 326 20.75 33.75 4.69
CA ALA A 326 21.88 34.44 4.09
C ALA A 326 21.28 35.40 3.06
N THR A 327 21.09 36.64 3.49
CA THR A 327 20.83 37.76 2.60
C THR A 327 22.12 38.05 1.86
N GLU A 328 22.20 37.61 0.62
CA GLU A 328 23.02 38.24 -0.44
C GLU A 328 22.15 38.46 -1.69
#